data_AF-A0A7S3P0C5-F1
#
_entry.id   AF-A0A7S3P0C5-F1
#
_cell.length_a   1.000
_cell.length_b   1.000
_cell.length_c   1.000
_cell.angle_alpha   90.00
_cell.angle_beta   90.00
_cell.angle_gamma   90.00
#
_symmetry.space_group_name_H-M   'P 1'
#
loop_
_entity.id
_entity.type
_entity.pdbx_description
1 polymer ?
#
loop_
_entity_poly.entity_id
_entity_poly.type
_entity_poly.pdbx_seq_one_letter_code
_entity_poly.pdbx_strand_id
1 'polypeptide(L)'
;MNPGAPISFKPTFVSKKEREKRKKELEDKEKEQKDRNDKIIQKKNKLYSRGLVGEKLQDRLSGNYKSTSSRSNNTKSSSSRKRDEKFREKEKEAEVFLTPKEIELIKNKKLGIKKEKKKVQKPSDKFKKVYVDDWNPDDDTSQDINPIFQKKYEPKVLFGKGMIGGIHLEEQKLNEKSRKIQESINSGSRVDFDNKALQDMTKRDWMIVRENNDILVQGSKVPPPFIRWSDLRVNSKILDAIADIGYEKPTSIQMQAIPVALDKRDLIGIAPTGMGKSCAFLTPMIDFFMYLPKIEGESINDGPYGLILAPTRELAIQIEKEFINLCKYTHLRSAC
;
A
#
# COMPACT_ATOMS: atom_id res chain seq x y z
N MET A 1 30.38 -45.27 -21.10
CA MET A 1 31.36 -44.21 -20.78
C MET A 1 30.85 -42.87 -21.27
N ASN A 2 30.28 -42.05 -20.38
CA ASN A 2 30.65 -40.64 -20.14
C ASN A 2 29.72 -40.08 -19.04
N PRO A 3 30.25 -39.71 -17.86
CA PRO A 3 29.44 -39.19 -16.75
C PRO A 3 29.07 -37.72 -16.99
N GLY A 4 27.80 -37.37 -16.76
CA GLY A 4 27.25 -36.03 -16.96
C GLY A 4 27.90 -34.99 -16.04
N ALA A 5 28.42 -33.91 -16.64
CA ALA A 5 29.08 -32.81 -15.96
C ALA A 5 28.09 -31.98 -15.10
N PRO A 6 28.53 -31.44 -13.95
CA PRO A 6 27.71 -30.54 -13.13
C PRO A 6 27.51 -29.20 -13.84
N ILE A 7 26.24 -28.79 -13.99
CA ILE A 7 25.85 -27.51 -14.59
C ILE A 7 26.22 -26.39 -13.62
N SER A 8 27.41 -25.80 -13.79
CA SER A 8 27.80 -24.58 -13.07
C SER A 8 27.07 -23.38 -13.67
N PHE A 9 26.10 -22.84 -12.95
CA PHE A 9 25.45 -21.57 -13.33
C PHE A 9 26.42 -20.40 -13.10
N LYS A 10 27.18 -20.04 -14.13
CA LYS A 10 27.85 -18.74 -14.20
C LYS A 10 26.86 -17.75 -14.80
N PRO A 11 26.47 -16.67 -14.09
CA PRO A 11 25.59 -15.66 -14.67
C PRO A 11 26.27 -15.05 -15.90
N THR A 12 25.70 -15.29 -17.09
CA THR A 12 26.18 -14.74 -18.34
C THR A 12 25.73 -13.28 -18.45
N PHE A 13 26.69 -12.38 -18.63
CA PHE A 13 26.39 -10.96 -18.76
C PHE A 13 25.84 -10.68 -20.16
N VAL A 14 24.51 -10.67 -20.28
CA VAL A 14 23.80 -10.39 -21.53
C VAL A 14 23.90 -8.90 -21.86
N SER A 15 24.29 -8.55 -23.09
CA SER A 15 24.44 -7.16 -23.54
C SER A 15 23.11 -6.38 -23.51
N LYS A 16 23.15 -5.03 -23.39
CA LYS A 16 21.94 -4.20 -23.29
C LYS A 16 20.96 -4.41 -24.46
N LYS A 17 21.48 -4.50 -25.69
CA LYS A 17 20.70 -4.77 -26.90
C LYS A 17 20.02 -6.15 -26.87
N GLU A 18 20.69 -7.14 -26.31
CA GLU A 18 20.19 -8.51 -26.24
C GLU A 18 19.14 -8.69 -25.13
N ARG A 19 19.23 -7.92 -24.04
CA ARG A 19 18.17 -7.82 -23.02
C ARG A 19 16.89 -7.19 -23.58
N GLU A 20 17.01 -6.11 -24.36
CA GLU A 20 15.86 -5.47 -25.02
C GLU A 20 15.20 -6.41 -26.03
N LYS A 21 15.99 -7.17 -26.81
CA LYS A 21 15.45 -8.16 -27.75
C LYS A 21 14.70 -9.30 -27.04
N ARG A 22 15.27 -9.85 -25.96
CA ARG A 22 14.60 -10.89 -25.14
C ARG A 22 13.33 -10.36 -24.48
N LYS A 23 13.33 -9.11 -24.00
CA LYS A 23 12.15 -8.48 -23.41
C LYS A 23 11.03 -8.35 -24.43
N LYS A 24 11.35 -7.86 -25.64
CA LYS A 24 10.39 -7.75 -26.74
C LYS A 24 9.82 -9.11 -27.16
N GLU A 25 10.66 -10.13 -27.24
CA GLU A 25 10.23 -11.50 -27.58
C GLU A 25 9.33 -12.13 -26.50
N LEU A 26 9.56 -11.81 -25.22
CA LEU A 26 8.68 -12.22 -24.12
C LEU A 26 7.33 -11.50 -24.17
N GLU A 27 7.33 -10.19 -24.44
CA GLU A 27 6.12 -9.39 -24.62
C GLU A 27 5.28 -9.88 -25.81
N ASP A 28 5.92 -10.24 -26.93
CA ASP A 28 5.26 -10.79 -28.10
C ASP A 28 4.66 -12.19 -27.80
N LYS A 29 5.36 -13.04 -27.05
CA LYS A 29 4.85 -14.35 -26.60
C LYS A 29 3.67 -14.20 -25.62
N GLU A 30 3.72 -13.24 -24.70
CA GLU A 30 2.61 -12.95 -23.79
C GLU A 30 1.37 -12.44 -24.54
N LYS A 31 1.56 -11.54 -25.53
CA LYS A 31 0.46 -11.08 -26.39
C LYS A 31 -0.15 -12.24 -27.17
N GLU A 32 0.68 -13.09 -27.77
CA GLU A 32 0.19 -14.26 -28.50
C GLU A 32 -0.58 -15.22 -27.60
N GLN A 33 -0.14 -15.41 -26.35
CA GLN A 33 -0.81 -16.26 -25.37
C GLN A 33 -2.16 -15.65 -24.90
N LYS A 34 -2.22 -14.32 -24.72
CA LYS A 34 -3.48 -13.60 -24.46
C LYS A 34 -4.46 -13.71 -25.62
N ASP A 35 -4.00 -13.47 -26.85
CA ASP A 35 -4.84 -13.59 -28.05
C ASP A 35 -5.38 -15.02 -28.25
N ARG A 36 -4.59 -16.05 -27.93
CA ARG A 36 -5.06 -17.45 -27.93
C ARG A 36 -6.14 -17.67 -26.86
N ASN A 37 -5.96 -17.15 -25.66
CA ASN A 37 -6.93 -17.26 -24.57
C ASN A 37 -8.24 -16.53 -24.91
N ASP A 38 -8.17 -15.35 -25.51
CA ASP A 38 -9.34 -14.57 -25.90
C ASP A 38 -10.12 -15.24 -27.04
N LYS A 39 -9.44 -15.87 -27.99
CA LYS A 39 -10.08 -16.70 -29.02
C LYS A 39 -10.79 -17.92 -28.42
N ILE A 40 -10.21 -18.55 -27.38
CA ILE A 40 -10.85 -19.65 -26.66
C ILE A 40 -12.12 -19.17 -25.95
N ILE A 41 -12.06 -18.01 -25.28
CA ILE A 41 -13.20 -17.40 -24.59
C ILE A 41 -14.30 -17.00 -25.57
N GLN A 42 -13.97 -16.39 -26.70
CA GLN A 42 -14.94 -16.05 -27.75
C GLN A 42 -15.60 -17.30 -28.33
N LYS A 43 -14.83 -18.36 -28.59
CA LYS A 43 -15.37 -19.64 -29.08
C LYS A 43 -16.31 -20.27 -28.04
N LYS A 44 -15.97 -20.19 -26.75
CA LYS A 44 -16.78 -20.65 -25.62
C LYS A 44 -18.09 -19.86 -25.50
N ASN A 45 -18.04 -18.53 -25.59
CA ASN A 45 -19.23 -17.68 -25.56
C ASN A 45 -20.15 -17.91 -26.78
N LYS A 46 -19.56 -18.18 -27.96
CA LYS A 46 -20.30 -18.53 -29.18
C LYS A 46 -20.96 -19.92 -29.12
N LEU A 47 -20.41 -20.83 -28.30
CA LEU A 47 -21.02 -22.13 -28.00
C LEU A 47 -22.20 -21.99 -27.03
N TYR A 48 -22.06 -21.14 -26.01
CA TYR A 48 -23.15 -20.82 -25.08
C TYR A 48 -24.32 -20.11 -25.77
N SER A 49 -24.06 -19.13 -26.64
CA SER A 49 -25.12 -18.39 -27.35
C SER A 49 -25.84 -19.22 -28.42
N ARG A 50 -25.26 -20.34 -28.85
CA ARG A 50 -25.88 -21.30 -29.79
C ARG A 50 -26.76 -22.35 -29.11
N GLY A 51 -27.01 -22.26 -27.80
CA GLY A 51 -27.93 -23.14 -27.09
C GLY A 51 -27.49 -24.61 -27.03
N LEU A 52 -26.21 -24.91 -27.28
CA LEU A 52 -25.70 -26.29 -27.32
C LEU A 52 -25.32 -26.86 -25.94
N VAL A 53 -25.38 -26.07 -24.88
CA VAL A 53 -25.24 -26.54 -23.50
C VAL A 53 -26.12 -25.66 -22.60
N GLY A 54 -27.35 -26.11 -22.34
CA GLY A 54 -28.22 -25.38 -21.41
C GLY A 54 -29.71 -25.71 -21.48
N GLU A 55 -30.10 -26.99 -21.57
CA GLU A 55 -31.44 -27.44 -21.17
C GLU A 55 -31.48 -28.97 -21.14
N LYS A 56 -31.37 -29.53 -19.93
CA LYS A 56 -31.75 -30.90 -19.48
C LYS A 56 -30.92 -31.27 -18.24
N LEU A 57 -31.13 -30.56 -17.14
CA LEU A 57 -30.66 -31.02 -15.84
C LEU A 57 -31.55 -30.53 -14.68
N GLN A 58 -32.86 -30.42 -14.91
CA GLN A 58 -33.83 -30.22 -13.82
C GLN A 58 -35.12 -31.08 -13.88
N ASP A 59 -35.50 -31.66 -15.03
CA ASP A 59 -36.77 -32.44 -15.12
C ASP A 59 -36.62 -33.97 -15.09
N ARG A 60 -35.69 -34.52 -14.28
CA ARG A 60 -35.58 -35.99 -14.07
C ARG A 60 -35.76 -36.44 -12.62
N LEU A 61 -36.46 -35.65 -11.80
CA LEU A 61 -36.84 -36.02 -10.42
C LEU A 61 -38.34 -36.23 -10.21
N SER A 62 -39.18 -36.18 -11.25
CA SER A 62 -40.58 -36.62 -11.16
C SER A 62 -40.81 -37.80 -12.08
N GLY A 63 -40.91 -38.98 -11.49
CA GLY A 63 -41.32 -40.19 -12.20
C GLY A 63 -42.72 -40.05 -12.78
N ASN A 64 -42.91 -40.58 -13.99
CA ASN A 64 -44.16 -41.26 -14.34
C ASN A 64 -43.94 -42.16 -15.56
N TYR A 65 -44.14 -43.46 -15.33
CA TYR A 65 -44.33 -44.47 -16.35
C TYR A 65 -45.68 -44.23 -17.06
N LYS A 66 -45.66 -44.04 -18.38
CA LYS A 66 -46.77 -44.46 -19.24
C LYS A 66 -46.23 -45.06 -20.52
N SER A 67 -46.58 -46.33 -20.71
CA SER A 67 -46.49 -47.08 -21.95
C SER A 67 -47.54 -46.58 -22.95
N THR A 68 -47.15 -46.45 -24.21
CA THR A 68 -48.02 -46.76 -25.35
C THR A 68 -47.17 -47.16 -26.54
N SER A 69 -47.47 -48.33 -27.08
CA SER A 69 -46.94 -48.85 -28.33
C SER A 69 -47.49 -48.08 -29.53
N SER A 70 -46.69 -47.89 -30.57
CA SER A 70 -47.12 -48.17 -31.95
C SER A 70 -45.92 -48.21 -32.91
N ARG A 71 -45.72 -49.40 -33.48
CA ARG A 71 -45.14 -49.73 -34.79
C ARG A 71 -45.07 -48.57 -35.80
N SER A 72 -43.92 -48.39 -36.46
CA SER A 72 -43.80 -48.62 -37.92
C SER A 72 -42.35 -48.45 -38.45
N ASN A 73 -41.89 -49.50 -39.13
CA ASN A 73 -41.07 -49.57 -40.34
C ASN A 73 -39.79 -48.72 -40.50
N ASN A 74 -38.66 -49.41 -40.30
CA ASN A 74 -37.64 -49.72 -41.30
C ASN A 74 -37.35 -48.67 -42.39
N THR A 75 -36.21 -47.98 -42.28
CA THR A 75 -35.28 -47.79 -43.40
C THR A 75 -33.86 -47.66 -42.85
N LYS A 76 -33.01 -48.63 -43.19
CA LYS A 76 -31.56 -48.52 -43.09
C LYS A 76 -31.09 -47.46 -44.10
N SER A 77 -30.54 -46.35 -43.63
CA SER A 77 -29.67 -45.51 -44.46
C SER A 77 -28.70 -44.75 -43.57
N SER A 78 -27.40 -44.88 -43.90
CA SER A 78 -26.22 -43.99 -43.77
C SER A 78 -26.06 -42.97 -42.63
N SER A 79 -27.00 -42.84 -41.69
CA SER A 79 -27.02 -41.89 -40.58
C SER A 79 -26.52 -42.48 -39.26
N SER A 80 -26.38 -43.81 -39.15
CA SER A 80 -25.86 -44.47 -37.94
C SER A 80 -24.36 -44.25 -37.77
N ARG A 81 -23.56 -44.33 -38.84
CA ARG A 81 -22.11 -44.07 -38.79
C ARG A 81 -21.78 -42.63 -38.38
N LYS A 82 -22.54 -41.65 -38.85
CA LYS A 82 -22.39 -40.23 -38.46
C LYS A 82 -22.89 -39.92 -37.05
N ARG A 83 -23.82 -40.70 -36.49
CA ARG A 83 -24.22 -40.56 -35.08
C ARG A 83 -23.18 -41.18 -34.15
N ASP A 84 -22.60 -42.31 -34.51
CA ASP A 84 -21.59 -43.01 -33.71
C ASP A 84 -20.22 -42.29 -33.72
N GLU A 85 -19.80 -41.72 -34.86
CA GLU A 85 -18.61 -40.83 -34.92
C GLU A 85 -18.81 -39.57 -34.08
N LYS A 86 -19.99 -38.95 -34.16
CA LYS A 86 -20.31 -37.73 -33.41
C LYS A 86 -20.53 -38.00 -31.91
N PHE A 87 -20.90 -39.22 -31.53
CA PHE A 87 -20.91 -39.68 -30.15
C PHE A 87 -19.50 -39.95 -29.63
N ARG A 88 -18.62 -40.59 -30.42
CA ARG A 88 -17.21 -40.81 -30.08
C ARG A 88 -16.40 -39.51 -30.02
N GLU A 89 -16.70 -38.54 -30.88
CA GLU A 89 -16.12 -37.19 -30.80
C GLU A 89 -16.61 -36.46 -29.55
N LYS A 90 -17.90 -36.58 -29.19
CA LYS A 90 -18.43 -36.04 -27.93
C LYS A 90 -17.84 -36.73 -26.68
N GLU A 91 -17.57 -38.03 -26.73
CA GLU A 91 -16.88 -38.75 -25.66
C GLU A 91 -15.42 -38.30 -25.53
N LYS A 92 -14.70 -38.13 -26.65
CA LYS A 92 -13.34 -37.57 -26.67
C LYS A 92 -13.28 -36.11 -26.25
N GLU A 93 -14.30 -35.31 -26.57
CA GLU A 93 -14.42 -33.91 -26.12
C GLU A 93 -14.79 -33.82 -24.63
N ALA A 94 -15.56 -34.79 -24.10
CA ALA A 94 -15.89 -34.89 -22.67
C ALA A 94 -14.71 -35.36 -21.81
N GLU A 95 -13.76 -36.12 -22.38
CA GLU A 95 -12.51 -36.52 -21.70
C GLU A 95 -11.55 -35.34 -21.41
N VAL A 96 -11.75 -34.16 -22.01
CA VAL A 96 -10.87 -32.98 -21.86
C VAL A 96 -11.37 -32.00 -20.79
N PHE A 97 -12.11 -32.48 -19.77
CA PHE A 97 -12.58 -31.62 -18.68
C PHE A 97 -11.66 -31.60 -17.45
N LEU A 98 -10.71 -32.52 -17.36
CA LEU A 98 -9.77 -32.61 -16.25
C LEU A 98 -8.43 -32.00 -16.65
N THR A 99 -7.94 -31.10 -15.80
CA THR A 99 -6.60 -30.51 -15.97
C THR A 99 -5.52 -31.60 -15.86
N PRO A 100 -4.36 -31.43 -16.51
CA PRO A 100 -3.27 -32.42 -16.44
C PRO A 100 -2.87 -32.78 -15.00
N LYS A 101 -2.89 -31.80 -14.08
CA LYS A 101 -2.61 -31.99 -12.65
C LYS A 101 -3.67 -32.83 -11.94
N GLU A 102 -4.96 -32.70 -12.29
CA GLU A 102 -6.02 -33.54 -11.74
C GLU A 102 -5.89 -35.00 -12.20
N ILE A 103 -5.52 -35.21 -13.46
CA ILE A 103 -5.26 -36.55 -14.00
C ILE A 103 -4.09 -37.21 -13.28
N GLU A 104 -3.00 -36.47 -13.01
CA GLU A 104 -1.87 -36.95 -12.22
C GLU A 104 -2.27 -37.30 -10.78
N LEU A 105 -3.10 -36.48 -10.13
CA LEU A 105 -3.62 -36.78 -8.79
C LEU A 105 -4.49 -38.05 -8.78
N ILE A 106 -5.36 -38.23 -9.77
CA ILE A 106 -6.21 -39.43 -9.90
C ILE A 106 -5.35 -40.68 -10.13
N LYS A 107 -4.35 -40.60 -11.03
CA LYS A 107 -3.39 -41.67 -11.27
C LYS A 107 -2.63 -42.04 -10.00
N ASN A 108 -2.09 -41.05 -9.29
CA ASN A 108 -1.37 -41.26 -8.04
C ASN A 108 -2.25 -41.90 -6.94
N LYS A 109 -3.55 -41.57 -6.88
CA LYS A 109 -4.49 -42.15 -5.92
C LYS A 109 -4.93 -43.57 -6.28
N LYS A 110 -5.13 -43.88 -7.56
CA LYS A 110 -5.70 -45.16 -8.03
C LYS A 110 -4.64 -46.22 -8.34
N LEU A 111 -3.48 -45.82 -8.88
CA LEU A 111 -2.40 -46.75 -9.26
C LEU A 111 -1.44 -47.06 -8.10
N GLY A 112 -1.70 -46.51 -6.90
CA GLY A 112 -0.97 -46.88 -5.68
C GLY A 112 0.53 -46.63 -5.76
N ILE A 113 0.98 -45.69 -6.61
CA ILE A 113 2.39 -45.30 -6.71
C ILE A 113 2.82 -44.84 -5.32
N LYS A 114 3.74 -45.59 -4.69
CA LYS A 114 4.28 -45.26 -3.37
C LYS A 114 4.87 -43.86 -3.46
N LYS A 115 4.22 -42.88 -2.81
CA LYS A 115 4.79 -41.54 -2.66
C LYS A 115 6.17 -41.70 -2.02
N GLU A 116 7.20 -41.17 -2.67
CA GLU A 116 8.50 -41.04 -2.02
C GLU A 116 8.28 -40.22 -0.76
N LYS A 117 8.46 -40.85 0.41
CA LYS A 117 8.34 -40.14 1.68
C LYS A 117 9.40 -39.04 1.66
N LYS A 118 9.01 -37.78 1.86
CA LYS A 118 9.97 -36.69 2.11
C LYS A 118 10.92 -37.23 3.18
N LYS A 119 12.24 -37.30 2.86
CA LYS A 119 13.24 -37.79 3.82
C LYS A 119 13.04 -37.01 5.12
N VAL A 120 12.75 -37.71 6.21
CA VAL A 120 12.67 -37.09 7.53
C VAL A 120 14.06 -36.53 7.79
N GLN A 121 14.19 -35.21 7.76
CA GLN A 121 15.45 -34.55 8.08
C GLN A 121 15.86 -34.98 9.50
N LYS A 122 17.10 -35.44 9.65
CA LYS A 122 17.61 -35.85 10.96
C LYS A 122 17.55 -34.65 11.91
N PRO A 123 17.25 -34.85 13.21
CA PRO A 123 17.19 -33.75 14.17
C PRO A 123 18.48 -32.88 14.14
N SER A 124 19.64 -33.52 13.97
CA SER A 124 20.94 -32.83 13.85
C SER A 124 21.10 -31.93 12.61
N ASP A 125 20.37 -32.21 11.52
CA ASP A 125 20.37 -31.41 10.29
C ASP A 125 19.31 -30.30 10.33
N LYS A 126 18.20 -30.51 11.08
CA LYS A 126 17.17 -29.50 11.36
C LYS A 126 17.69 -28.33 12.18
N PHE A 127 18.64 -28.57 13.09
CA PHE A 127 19.22 -27.52 13.95
C PHE A 127 20.54 -26.96 13.42
N LYS A 128 21.07 -27.46 12.29
CA LYS A 128 22.44 -27.13 11.89
C LYS A 128 22.57 -25.74 11.28
N LYS A 129 21.55 -25.22 10.58
CA LYS A 129 21.53 -23.84 10.06
C LYS A 129 20.11 -23.34 9.85
N VAL A 130 19.89 -22.12 10.34
CA VAL A 130 18.77 -21.20 10.07
C VAL A 130 17.52 -21.46 10.88
N TYR A 131 17.42 -20.74 12.00
CA TYR A 131 16.14 -20.33 12.55
C TYR A 131 15.45 -19.45 11.48
N VAL A 132 14.37 -19.95 10.89
CA VAL A 132 13.55 -19.24 9.90
C VAL A 132 12.24 -18.91 10.59
N ASP A 133 12.03 -17.63 10.91
CA ASP A 133 10.81 -17.13 11.57
C ASP A 133 9.60 -17.08 10.64
N ASP A 134 9.85 -17.04 9.32
CA ASP A 134 8.81 -17.00 8.31
C ASP A 134 8.46 -18.40 7.79
N TRP A 135 7.19 -18.59 7.43
CA TRP A 135 6.74 -19.82 6.77
C TRP A 135 7.22 -19.87 5.32
N ASN A 136 7.67 -21.04 4.86
CA ASN A 136 7.99 -21.20 3.44
C ASN A 136 6.69 -21.24 2.62
N PRO A 137 6.60 -20.56 1.46
CA PRO A 137 5.45 -20.65 0.57
C PRO A 137 5.15 -22.09 0.09
N ASP A 138 6.16 -22.96 0.06
CA ASP A 138 6.01 -24.38 -0.26
C ASP A 138 5.26 -25.19 0.82
N ASP A 139 5.10 -24.62 2.02
CA ASP A 139 4.33 -25.18 3.12
C ASP A 139 2.85 -24.73 3.09
N ASP A 140 2.46 -23.88 2.12
CA ASP A 140 1.06 -23.49 1.90
C ASP A 140 0.24 -24.66 1.34
N THR A 141 -0.92 -24.90 1.96
CA THR A 141 -1.84 -26.00 1.62
C THR A 141 -3.09 -25.54 0.88
N SER A 142 -3.24 -24.22 0.67
CA SER A 142 -4.46 -23.63 0.09
C SER A 142 -4.54 -23.72 -1.44
N GLN A 143 -3.45 -24.08 -2.12
CA GLN A 143 -3.36 -24.18 -3.58
C GLN A 143 -4.10 -25.40 -4.13
N ASP A 144 -5.42 -25.33 -4.15
CA ASP A 144 -6.26 -26.36 -4.77
C ASP A 144 -6.33 -26.20 -6.29
N ILE A 145 -6.26 -27.33 -7.01
CA ILE A 145 -6.38 -27.36 -8.47
C ILE A 145 -7.84 -27.21 -8.91
N ASN A 146 -8.77 -27.65 -8.07
CA ASN A 146 -10.18 -27.63 -8.40
C ASN A 146 -10.76 -26.21 -8.15
N PRO A 147 -11.43 -25.61 -9.16
CA PRO A 147 -11.94 -24.25 -9.08
C PRO A 147 -12.97 -24.03 -7.96
N ILE A 148 -13.67 -25.08 -7.51
CA ILE A 148 -14.63 -25.02 -6.40
C ILE A 148 -13.92 -24.73 -5.07
N PHE A 149 -12.74 -25.30 -4.85
CA PHE A 149 -11.98 -25.09 -3.62
C PHE A 149 -11.04 -23.88 -3.72
N GLN A 150 -10.72 -23.42 -4.93
CA GLN A 150 -10.01 -22.17 -5.14
C GLN A 150 -10.92 -20.95 -4.87
N LYS A 151 -12.21 -21.04 -5.23
CA LYS A 151 -13.23 -20.04 -4.91
C LYS A 151 -14.22 -20.60 -3.89
N LYS A 152 -13.76 -20.76 -2.64
CA LYS A 152 -14.62 -21.20 -1.55
C LYS A 152 -15.76 -20.20 -1.37
N TYR A 153 -16.98 -20.72 -1.27
CA TYR A 153 -18.11 -19.90 -0.87
C TYR A 153 -17.92 -19.46 0.57
N GLU A 154 -17.69 -18.16 0.79
CA GLU A 154 -17.58 -17.60 2.13
C GLU A 154 -18.97 -17.58 2.77
N PRO A 155 -19.18 -18.33 3.88
CA PRO A 155 -20.48 -18.38 4.51
C PRO A 155 -20.82 -16.99 5.06
N LYS A 156 -22.02 -16.50 4.74
CA LYS A 156 -22.59 -15.31 5.41
C LYS A 156 -22.73 -15.61 6.89
N VAL A 157 -21.80 -15.10 7.70
CA VAL A 157 -21.75 -15.34 9.14
C VAL A 157 -23.09 -14.95 9.78
N LEU A 158 -23.66 -15.84 10.60
CA LEU A 158 -24.97 -15.68 11.27
C LEU A 158 -26.07 -15.13 10.34
N PHE A 159 -26.26 -15.75 9.16
CA PHE A 159 -27.28 -15.34 8.18
C PHE A 159 -27.12 -13.88 7.70
N GLY A 160 -25.89 -13.37 7.64
CA GLY A 160 -25.59 -12.00 7.22
C GLY A 160 -25.77 -10.95 8.32
N LYS A 161 -26.09 -11.36 9.55
CA LYS A 161 -26.08 -10.50 10.75
C LYS A 161 -24.76 -10.57 11.51
N GLY A 162 -23.94 -11.58 11.23
CA GLY A 162 -22.67 -11.84 11.90
C GLY A 162 -21.50 -11.28 11.11
N MET A 163 -20.40 -11.12 11.83
CA MET A 163 -19.19 -10.49 11.33
C MET A 163 -17.99 -11.36 11.69
N ILE A 164 -17.01 -11.42 10.80
CA ILE A 164 -15.76 -12.15 10.98
C ILE A 164 -14.94 -11.42 12.06
N GLY A 165 -14.41 -12.15 13.03
CA GLY A 165 -13.57 -11.55 14.08
C GLY A 165 -12.27 -11.00 13.51
N GLY A 166 -11.83 -9.84 13.99
CA GLY A 166 -10.52 -9.24 13.65
C GLY A 166 -10.45 -8.45 12.34
N ILE A 167 -11.47 -8.55 11.47
CA ILE A 167 -11.55 -7.73 10.25
C ILE A 167 -12.42 -6.50 10.56
N HIS A 168 -12.04 -5.32 10.05
CA HIS A 168 -12.83 -4.12 10.30
C HIS A 168 -14.27 -4.26 9.78
N LEU A 169 -15.22 -3.79 10.60
CA LEU A 169 -16.66 -3.88 10.33
C LEU A 169 -17.03 -3.33 8.94
N GLU A 170 -16.33 -2.29 8.54
CA GLU A 170 -16.51 -1.56 7.29
C GLU A 170 -15.97 -2.34 6.10
N GLU A 171 -14.83 -3.02 6.25
CA GLU A 171 -14.25 -3.87 5.21
C GLU A 171 -15.11 -5.09 4.91
N GLN A 172 -15.85 -5.58 5.90
CA GLN A 172 -16.74 -6.73 5.73
C GLN A 172 -18.09 -6.37 5.09
N LYS A 173 -18.58 -5.15 5.29
CA LYS A 173 -19.89 -4.69 4.79
C LYS A 173 -19.87 -4.26 3.31
N LEU A 174 -18.74 -4.45 2.63
CA LEU A 174 -18.50 -3.89 1.30
C LEU A 174 -19.38 -4.54 0.21
N ASN A 175 -20.45 -3.82 -0.14
CA ASN A 175 -20.76 -3.59 -1.55
C ASN A 175 -19.81 -2.49 -2.07
N GLU A 176 -19.24 -2.65 -3.26
CA GLU A 176 -18.29 -1.68 -3.87
C GLU A 176 -18.84 -0.24 -3.95
N LYS A 177 -20.17 -0.07 -4.01
CA LYS A 177 -20.84 1.24 -3.97
C LYS A 177 -20.81 1.90 -2.58
N SER A 178 -20.99 1.12 -1.52
CA SER A 178 -20.93 1.59 -0.14
C SER A 178 -19.51 1.98 0.27
N ARG A 179 -18.51 1.28 -0.30
CA ARG A 179 -17.09 1.59 -0.15
C ARG A 179 -16.76 3.03 -0.49
N LYS A 180 -17.16 3.50 -1.68
CA LYS A 180 -16.82 4.84 -2.16
C LYS A 180 -17.50 5.95 -1.35
N ILE A 181 -18.74 5.71 -0.92
CA ILE A 181 -19.50 6.64 -0.09
C ILE A 181 -18.90 6.71 1.33
N GLN A 182 -18.46 5.58 1.89
CA GLN A 182 -17.79 5.57 3.20
C GLN A 182 -16.33 6.00 3.15
N GLU A 183 -15.57 5.74 2.09
CA GLU A 183 -14.21 6.27 1.92
C GLU A 183 -14.23 7.81 1.93
N SER A 184 -15.27 8.45 1.38
CA SER A 184 -15.47 9.90 1.50
C SER A 184 -15.92 10.39 2.89
N ILE A 185 -16.45 9.51 3.73
CA ILE A 185 -16.87 9.83 5.11
C ILE A 185 -15.72 9.55 6.10
N ASN A 186 -14.97 8.46 5.91
CA ASN A 186 -13.80 8.07 6.69
C ASN A 186 -12.53 8.85 6.31
N SER A 187 -12.45 9.45 5.12
CA SER A 187 -11.49 10.54 4.90
C SER A 187 -11.71 11.69 5.88
N GLY A 188 -12.92 11.85 6.42
CA GLY A 188 -13.23 12.79 7.50
C GLY A 188 -12.94 12.28 8.92
N SER A 189 -12.64 10.99 9.13
CA SER A 189 -12.23 10.46 10.45
C SER A 189 -10.73 10.60 10.70
N ARG A 190 -9.94 10.78 9.64
CA ARG A 190 -8.61 11.38 9.77
C ARG A 190 -8.87 12.87 9.99
N VAL A 191 -8.72 13.30 11.24
CA VAL A 191 -8.95 14.70 11.60
C VAL A 191 -7.98 15.56 10.77
N ASP A 192 -8.51 16.32 9.83
CA ASP A 192 -7.74 17.32 9.09
C ASP A 192 -7.42 18.46 10.05
N PHE A 193 -6.30 18.36 10.76
CA PHE A 193 -5.87 19.37 11.73
C PHE A 193 -5.68 20.75 11.08
N ASP A 194 -5.39 20.79 9.78
CA ASP A 194 -5.28 22.02 8.99
C ASP A 194 -6.61 22.80 8.93
N ASN A 195 -7.76 22.13 9.00
CA ASN A 195 -9.09 22.76 8.91
C ASN A 195 -9.78 22.91 10.27
N LYS A 196 -9.25 22.26 11.32
CA LYS A 196 -9.83 22.33 12.65
C LYS A 196 -9.50 23.67 13.32
N ALA A 197 -10.50 24.30 13.95
CA ALA A 197 -10.31 25.53 14.70
C ALA A 197 -9.46 25.29 15.95
N LEU A 198 -8.62 26.27 16.30
CA LEU A 198 -7.70 26.17 17.45
C LEU A 198 -8.43 25.94 18.78
N GLN A 199 -9.65 26.47 18.91
CA GLN A 199 -10.49 26.35 20.11
C GLN A 199 -11.01 24.91 20.33
N ASP A 200 -11.19 24.16 19.25
CA ASP A 200 -11.72 22.79 19.28
C ASP A 200 -10.63 21.73 19.47
N MET A 201 -9.35 22.16 19.52
CA MET A 201 -8.21 21.26 19.64
C MET A 201 -8.12 20.68 21.05
N THR A 202 -8.28 19.36 21.15
CA THR A 202 -8.16 18.63 22.41
C THR A 202 -6.72 18.25 22.71
N LYS A 203 -6.44 17.83 23.95
CA LYS A 203 -5.12 17.29 24.34
C LYS A 203 -4.70 16.08 23.49
N ARG A 204 -5.66 15.23 23.10
CA ARG A 204 -5.42 14.07 22.23
C ARG A 204 -5.00 14.52 20.84
N ASP A 205 -5.66 15.54 20.29
CA ASP A 205 -5.32 16.09 18.98
C ASP A 205 -3.89 16.62 18.96
N TRP A 206 -3.48 17.35 20.00
CA TRP A 206 -2.09 17.80 20.12
C TRP A 206 -1.07 16.67 20.24
N MET A 207 -1.45 15.56 20.88
CA MET A 207 -0.60 14.36 20.93
C MET A 207 -0.45 13.73 19.55
N ILE A 208 -1.54 13.63 18.78
CA ILE A 208 -1.52 13.12 17.40
C ILE A 208 -0.72 14.07 16.50
N VAL A 209 -0.86 15.38 16.63
CA VAL A 209 -0.07 16.37 15.87
C VAL A 209 1.43 16.19 16.16
N ARG A 210 1.82 15.97 17.43
CA ARG A 210 3.22 15.70 17.78
C ARG A 210 3.71 14.38 17.19
N GLU A 211 2.92 13.32 17.29
CA GLU A 211 3.24 11.99 16.74
C GLU A 211 3.39 12.03 15.22
N ASN A 212 2.46 12.69 14.51
CA ASN A 212 2.50 12.83 13.05
C ASN A 212 3.70 13.65 12.53
N ASN A 213 4.30 14.49 13.38
CA ASN A 213 5.43 15.35 13.02
C ASN A 213 6.75 14.92 13.69
N ASP A 214 6.79 13.72 14.27
CA ASP A 214 7.95 13.17 14.98
C ASP A 214 8.50 14.10 16.10
N ILE A 215 7.61 14.83 16.76
CA ILE A 215 7.96 15.80 17.81
C ILE A 215 7.95 15.09 19.17
N LEU A 216 9.13 14.93 19.74
CA LEU A 216 9.31 14.48 21.12
C LEU A 216 9.54 15.68 22.03
N VAL A 217 8.76 15.75 23.11
CA VAL A 217 8.80 16.88 24.05
C VAL A 217 9.11 16.37 25.44
N GLN A 218 10.11 16.98 26.08
CA GLN A 218 10.45 16.78 27.48
C GLN A 218 10.32 18.10 28.22
N GLY A 219 9.75 18.07 29.43
CA GLY A 219 9.56 19.27 30.27
C GLY A 219 8.16 19.38 30.85
N SER A 220 8.01 20.26 31.84
CA SER A 220 6.72 20.53 32.49
C SER A 220 5.93 21.61 31.75
N LYS A 221 4.60 21.45 31.72
CA LYS A 221 3.62 22.43 31.17
C LYS A 221 4.06 23.02 29.82
N VAL A 222 4.40 22.18 28.85
CA VAL A 222 4.86 22.67 27.53
C VAL A 222 3.65 23.17 26.71
N PRO A 223 3.70 24.39 26.13
CA PRO A 223 2.63 24.89 25.28
C PRO A 223 2.37 23.96 24.08
N PRO A 224 1.13 23.93 23.56
CA PRO A 224 0.82 23.16 22.36
C PRO A 224 1.66 23.68 21.17
N PRO A 225 2.02 22.80 20.23
CA PRO A 225 2.62 23.26 18.97
C PRO A 225 1.61 24.08 18.18
N PHE A 226 2.05 24.96 17.29
CA PHE A 226 1.15 25.60 16.33
C PHE A 226 1.15 24.84 14.99
N ILE A 227 0.09 25.01 14.19
CA ILE A 227 -0.07 24.32 12.90
C ILE A 227 0.13 25.28 11.74
N ARG A 228 -0.47 26.48 11.84
CA ARG A 228 -0.38 27.53 10.81
C ARG A 228 0.35 28.74 11.36
N TRP A 229 1.11 29.44 10.52
CA TRP A 229 1.76 30.70 10.88
C TRP A 229 0.76 31.75 11.38
N SER A 230 -0.46 31.75 10.86
CA SER A 230 -1.55 32.62 11.31
C SER A 230 -2.06 32.33 12.73
N ASP A 231 -1.77 31.15 13.29
CA ASP A 231 -2.14 30.82 14.67
C ASP A 231 -1.17 31.42 15.70
N LEU A 232 0.01 31.89 15.27
CA LEU A 232 1.00 32.52 16.14
C LEU A 232 0.59 33.94 16.51
N ARG A 233 0.80 34.29 17.78
CA ARG A 233 0.59 35.64 18.31
C ARG A 233 1.89 36.46 18.23
N VAL A 234 2.38 36.67 17.03
CA VAL A 234 3.59 37.48 16.75
C VAL A 234 3.24 38.70 15.91
N ASN A 235 4.15 39.67 15.83
CA ASN A 235 3.96 40.87 15.02
C ASN A 235 3.68 40.53 13.54
N SER A 236 2.69 41.20 12.93
CA SER A 236 2.29 40.94 11.54
C SER A 236 3.43 41.11 10.55
N LYS A 237 4.38 42.04 10.82
CA LYS A 237 5.55 42.27 9.97
C LYS A 237 6.45 41.03 9.82
N ILE A 238 6.50 40.19 10.86
CA ILE A 238 7.27 38.94 10.83
C ILE A 238 6.52 37.90 10.00
N LEU A 239 5.20 37.82 10.14
CA LEU A 239 4.36 36.93 9.33
C LEU A 239 4.43 37.30 7.84
N ASP A 240 4.44 38.59 7.52
CA ASP A 240 4.61 39.09 6.15
C ASP A 240 6.00 38.70 5.59
N ALA A 241 7.06 38.83 6.40
CA ALA A 241 8.40 38.40 6.00
C ALA A 241 8.49 36.88 5.77
N ILE A 242 7.87 36.07 6.63
CA ILE A 242 7.81 34.61 6.51
C ILE A 242 7.07 34.20 5.21
N ALA A 243 5.97 34.89 4.89
CA ALA A 243 5.22 34.67 3.66
C ALA A 243 6.06 35.03 2.42
N ASP A 244 6.78 36.15 2.44
CA ASP A 244 7.69 36.60 1.38
C ASP A 244 8.85 35.62 1.12
N ILE A 245 9.37 34.99 2.17
CA ILE A 245 10.41 33.96 2.06
C ILE A 245 9.86 32.66 1.43
N GLY A 246 8.53 32.47 1.45
CA GLY A 246 7.86 31.30 0.90
C GLY A 246 7.74 30.13 1.87
N TYR A 247 7.74 30.39 3.18
CA TYR A 247 7.51 29.36 4.19
C TYR A 247 6.01 29.06 4.34
N GLU A 248 5.48 28.14 3.52
CA GLU A 248 4.06 27.78 3.54
C GLU A 248 3.62 27.10 4.84
N LYS A 249 4.39 26.11 5.31
CA LYS A 249 4.11 25.33 6.51
C LYS A 249 5.30 25.34 7.47
N PRO A 250 5.07 25.45 8.79
CA PRO A 250 6.14 25.39 9.77
C PRO A 250 6.76 23.99 9.82
N THR A 251 8.06 23.93 10.07
CA THR A 251 8.75 22.66 10.30
C THR A 251 8.47 22.12 11.71
N SER A 252 8.65 20.81 11.93
CA SER A 252 8.37 20.16 13.22
C SER A 252 9.06 20.84 14.41
N ILE A 253 10.32 21.27 14.25
CA ILE A 253 11.05 22.00 15.30
C ILE A 253 10.47 23.40 15.52
N GLN A 254 10.08 24.12 14.46
CA GLN A 254 9.48 25.45 14.56
C GLN A 254 8.15 25.38 15.31
N MET A 255 7.27 24.45 14.91
CA MET A 255 5.93 24.24 15.47
C MET A 255 5.94 24.21 17.00
N GLN A 256 6.93 23.55 17.60
CA GLN A 256 7.01 23.37 19.05
C GLN A 256 7.98 24.35 19.74
N ALA A 257 9.08 24.75 19.10
CA ALA A 257 10.10 25.59 19.74
C ALA A 257 9.66 27.06 19.83
N ILE A 258 9.02 27.62 18.79
CA ILE A 258 8.56 29.02 18.79
C ILE A 258 7.62 29.31 19.96
N PRO A 259 6.53 28.54 20.20
CA PRO A 259 5.64 28.84 21.32
C PRO A 259 6.32 28.72 22.69
N VAL A 260 7.29 27.82 22.83
CA VAL A 260 8.09 27.69 24.08
C VAL A 260 8.98 28.92 24.28
N ALA A 261 9.61 29.42 23.22
CA ALA A 261 10.45 30.60 23.27
C ALA A 261 9.65 31.90 23.48
N LEU A 262 8.43 32.00 22.93
CA LEU A 262 7.52 33.12 23.19
C LEU A 262 7.11 33.21 24.67
N ASP A 263 7.00 32.07 25.36
CA ASP A 263 6.82 32.00 26.81
C ASP A 263 8.09 32.40 27.61
N LYS A 264 9.17 32.83 26.93
CA LYS A 264 10.47 33.20 27.51
C LYS A 264 11.11 32.07 28.31
N ARG A 265 10.91 30.82 27.86
CA ARG A 265 11.49 29.63 28.49
C ARG A 265 12.70 29.15 27.71
N ASP A 266 13.70 28.69 28.46
CA ASP A 266 14.85 28.00 27.88
C ASP A 266 14.40 26.68 27.24
N LEU A 267 15.00 26.36 26.10
CA LEU A 267 14.70 25.15 25.35
C LEU A 267 15.98 24.53 24.77
N ILE A 268 15.98 23.21 24.65
CA ILE A 268 17.02 22.46 23.93
C ILE A 268 16.37 21.83 22.70
N GLY A 269 16.72 22.33 21.53
CA GLY A 269 16.20 21.84 20.25
C GLY A 269 17.13 20.81 19.62
N ILE A 270 16.72 19.54 19.60
CA ILE A 270 17.46 18.46 18.94
C ILE A 270 16.82 18.22 17.57
N ALA A 271 17.47 18.73 16.52
CA ALA A 271 17.06 18.49 15.14
C ALA A 271 18.26 18.52 14.19
N PRO A 272 18.26 17.78 13.06
CA PRO A 272 19.32 17.86 12.07
C PRO A 272 19.42 19.24 11.40
N THR A 273 20.57 19.56 10.83
CA THR A 273 20.77 20.81 10.07
C THR A 273 19.88 20.81 8.83
N GLY A 274 19.29 21.97 8.51
CA GLY A 274 18.30 22.09 7.42
C GLY A 274 16.83 21.91 7.84
N MET A 275 16.54 21.59 9.10
CA MET A 275 15.15 21.48 9.61
C MET A 275 14.51 22.85 9.96
N GLY A 276 15.12 23.97 9.57
CA GLY A 276 14.59 25.31 9.89
C GLY A 276 14.80 25.75 11.34
N LYS A 277 15.85 25.24 12.01
CA LYS A 277 16.20 25.63 13.40
C LYS A 277 16.43 27.13 13.56
N SER A 278 17.04 27.76 12.55
CA SER A 278 17.33 29.20 12.53
C SER A 278 16.07 30.04 12.71
N CYS A 279 15.10 29.94 11.80
CA CYS A 279 13.80 30.58 11.94
C CYS A 279 13.09 30.25 13.28
N ALA A 280 13.27 29.05 13.84
CA ALA A 280 12.65 28.66 15.10
C ALA A 280 13.11 29.50 16.32
N PHE A 281 14.39 29.88 16.39
CA PHE A 281 14.87 30.77 17.45
C PHE A 281 14.88 32.25 17.06
N LEU A 282 15.00 32.56 15.75
CA LEU A 282 14.99 33.94 15.26
C LEU A 282 13.62 34.59 15.37
N THR A 283 12.53 33.88 15.03
CA THR A 283 11.16 34.39 15.08
C THR A 283 10.78 34.98 16.46
N PRO A 284 10.87 34.21 17.57
CA PRO A 284 10.54 34.74 18.90
C PRO A 284 11.52 35.81 19.38
N MET A 285 12.80 35.72 18.96
CA MET A 285 13.81 36.73 19.29
C MET A 285 13.50 38.08 18.64
N ILE A 286 13.17 38.09 17.35
CA ILE A 286 12.80 39.29 16.59
C ILE A 286 11.52 39.90 17.17
N ASP A 287 10.49 39.08 17.44
CA ASP A 287 9.24 39.54 18.05
C ASP A 287 9.51 40.25 19.39
N PHE A 288 10.34 39.64 20.26
CA PHE A 288 10.73 40.25 21.53
C PHE A 288 11.48 41.59 21.34
N PHE A 289 12.44 41.66 20.41
CA PHE A 289 13.22 42.87 20.16
C PHE A 289 12.39 44.01 19.57
N MET A 290 11.31 43.72 18.85
CA MET A 290 10.42 44.76 18.33
C MET A 290 9.68 45.53 19.43
N TYR A 291 9.55 44.97 20.63
CA TYR A 291 8.97 45.67 21.80
C TYR A 291 10.01 46.44 22.61
N LEU A 292 11.31 46.27 22.33
CA LEU A 292 12.37 46.97 23.04
C LEU A 292 12.59 48.39 22.48
N PRO A 293 13.11 49.32 23.29
CA PRO A 293 13.51 50.64 22.82
C PRO A 293 14.57 50.54 21.73
N LYS A 294 14.53 51.44 20.75
CA LYS A 294 15.56 51.51 19.72
C LYS A 294 16.89 51.91 20.35
N ILE A 295 17.95 51.22 19.93
CA ILE A 295 19.33 51.58 20.32
C ILE A 295 19.74 52.80 19.48
N GLU A 296 19.59 53.98 20.07
CA GLU A 296 19.95 55.28 19.49
C GLU A 296 20.74 56.11 20.51
N GLY A 297 21.59 57.03 20.05
CA GLY A 297 22.36 57.93 20.91
C GLY A 297 23.36 57.21 21.83
N GLU A 298 23.30 57.48 23.13
CA GLU A 298 24.26 56.98 24.12
C GLU A 298 24.17 55.46 24.33
N SER A 299 23.01 54.85 24.09
CA SER A 299 22.80 53.39 24.23
C SER A 299 23.50 52.55 23.17
N ILE A 300 24.11 53.16 22.15
CA ILE A 300 24.93 52.44 21.15
C ILE A 300 26.12 51.74 21.82
N ASN A 301 26.62 52.28 22.93
CA ASN A 301 27.73 51.71 23.68
C ASN A 301 27.33 50.53 24.58
N ASP A 302 26.03 50.27 24.76
CA ASP A 302 25.52 49.20 25.64
C ASP A 302 25.61 47.81 25.01
N GLY A 303 25.85 47.73 23.70
CA GLY A 303 25.99 46.47 22.96
C GLY A 303 24.67 45.90 22.43
N PRO A 304 24.69 44.69 21.83
CA PRO A 304 23.51 44.10 21.20
C PRO A 304 22.54 43.49 22.23
N TYR A 305 21.24 43.51 21.94
CA TYR A 305 20.21 42.85 22.76
C TYR A 305 20.29 41.32 22.76
N GLY A 306 20.86 40.74 21.71
CA GLY A 306 20.97 39.29 21.56
C GLY A 306 22.29 38.89 20.91
N LEU A 307 22.79 37.73 21.31
CA LEU A 307 23.99 37.12 20.76
C LEU A 307 23.68 35.70 20.31
N ILE A 308 24.02 35.39 19.06
CA ILE A 308 23.91 34.04 18.50
C ILE A 308 25.32 33.52 18.28
N LEU A 309 25.66 32.42 18.95
CA LEU A 309 26.96 31.77 18.79
C LEU A 309 26.85 30.60 17.81
N ALA A 310 27.71 30.60 16.81
CA ALA A 310 27.83 29.52 15.84
C ALA A 310 29.26 28.95 15.85
N PRO A 311 29.44 27.63 15.67
CA PRO A 311 30.76 26.99 15.70
C PRO A 311 31.63 27.29 14.47
N THR A 312 31.03 27.70 13.34
CA THR A 312 31.75 28.00 12.10
C THR A 312 31.28 29.32 11.50
N ARG A 313 32.18 29.99 10.78
CA ARG A 313 31.90 31.26 10.10
C ARG A 313 30.81 31.12 9.05
N GLU A 314 30.82 30.01 8.30
CA GLU A 314 29.84 29.74 7.25
C GLU A 314 28.43 29.61 7.83
N LEU A 315 28.30 28.98 9.00
CA LEU A 315 27.00 28.85 9.68
C LEU A 315 26.54 30.19 10.23
N ALA A 316 27.44 31.01 10.76
CA ALA A 316 27.12 32.36 11.22
C ALA A 316 26.56 33.23 10.07
N ILE A 317 27.22 33.22 8.90
CA ILE A 317 26.77 33.93 7.70
C ILE A 317 25.41 33.41 7.20
N GLN A 318 25.14 32.10 7.32
CA GLN A 318 23.83 31.53 6.96
C GLN A 318 22.72 32.05 7.88
N ILE A 319 22.98 32.06 9.18
CA ILE A 319 22.03 32.57 10.19
C ILE A 319 21.78 34.07 9.98
N GLU A 320 22.83 34.85 9.72
CA GLU A 320 22.71 36.29 9.47
C GLU A 320 21.84 36.57 8.23
N LYS A 321 22.04 35.86 7.13
CA LYS A 321 21.21 36.01 5.93
C LYS A 321 19.73 35.71 6.21
N GLU A 322 19.47 34.66 6.98
CA GLU A 322 18.10 34.30 7.37
C GLU A 322 17.48 35.36 8.29
N PHE A 323 18.26 35.91 9.22
CA PHE A 323 17.83 37.03 10.06
C PHE A 323 17.48 38.27 9.24
N ILE A 324 18.34 38.67 8.29
CA ILE A 324 18.09 39.84 7.43
C ILE A 324 16.78 39.66 6.63
N ASN A 325 16.54 38.46 6.11
CA ASN A 325 15.31 38.15 5.37
C ASN A 325 14.06 38.25 6.27
N LEU A 326 14.10 37.69 7.48
CA LEU A 326 13.00 37.80 8.45
C LEU A 326 12.78 39.23 8.95
N CYS A 327 13.85 40.02 9.02
CA CYS A 327 13.83 41.41 9.48
C CYS A 327 13.50 42.43 8.38
N LYS A 328 13.18 42.02 7.14
CA LYS A 328 12.94 42.91 5.98
C LYS A 328 11.97 44.08 6.26
N TYR A 329 10.93 43.86 7.06
CA TYR A 329 9.92 44.88 7.41
C TYR A 329 10.15 45.53 8.79
N THR A 330 11.24 45.19 9.45
CA THR A 330 11.60 45.65 10.79
C THR A 330 12.73 46.68 10.73
N HIS A 331 13.02 47.33 11.87
CA HIS A 331 14.12 48.28 12.00
C HIS A 331 15.36 47.68 12.69
N LEU A 332 15.36 46.35 12.87
CA LEU A 332 16.45 45.65 13.56
C LEU A 332 17.68 45.54 12.66
N ARG A 333 18.86 45.54 13.29
CA ARG A 333 20.16 45.45 12.63
C ARG A 333 20.89 44.23 13.14
N SER A 334 21.64 43.56 12.26
CA SER A 334 22.59 42.49 12.63
C SER A 334 24.02 42.91 12.30
N ALA A 335 24.97 42.27 12.97
CA ALA A 335 26.39 42.31 12.66
C ALA A 335 26.97 40.90 12.90
N CYS A 336 27.82 40.41 12.01
CA CYS A 336 28.44 39.08 12.06
C CYS A 336 29.97 39.14 12.00
#